data_AF-A0A2C9WHI4-F1
#
_entry.id   AF-A0A2C9WHI4-F1
#
_cell.length_a   1.000
_cell.length_b   1.000
_cell.length_c   1.000
_cell.angle_alpha   90.00
_cell.angle_beta   90.00
_cell.angle_gamma   90.00
#
_symmetry.space_group_name_H-M   'P 1'
#
loop_
_entity.id
_entity.type
_entity.pdbx_description
1 polymer ?
#
loop_
_entity_poly.entity_id
_entity_poly.type
_entity_poly.pdbx_seq_one_letter_code
_entity_poly.pdbx_strand_id
1 'polypeptide(L)'
;MLKEKWHGQFPFEYLERLVVDECAYFSNAISSNVLKHLHLLKKLAVERCDSVEELFELEGLNADEGDSLEELRLIDLPTLVHVWNKDPQGIMSFENLTLLQVENCSSLTNIFTLSMASGLVNLQHLEVKRCNLVDHVIIKEAEEEIGKDNTIFPSMQSIILECLPCLSSFYSASDVLKLPSLKGIEIVGCPNMELLASKFCQEQDLSMIAEGNEERIHEEDSNISIGGKIKKKKRMRFASAN
;
A
#
# COMPACT_ATOMS: atom_id res chain seq x y z
N MET A 1 14.82 -17.20 14.34
CA MET A 1 16.26 -17.29 13.96
C MET A 1 16.77 -16.11 13.10
N LEU A 2 16.15 -14.92 13.05
CA LEU A 2 16.75 -13.76 12.34
C LEU A 2 17.55 -12.80 13.26
N LYS A 3 17.09 -12.43 14.47
CA LYS A 3 17.89 -11.57 15.38
C LYS A 3 19.32 -12.05 15.63
N GLU A 4 19.56 -13.36 15.76
CA GLU A 4 20.90 -13.89 16.00
C GLU A 4 21.82 -13.85 14.78
N LYS A 5 21.29 -13.77 13.56
CA LYS A 5 22.14 -13.65 12.37
C LYS A 5 22.59 -12.20 12.16
N TRP A 6 21.79 -11.21 12.54
CA TRP A 6 21.93 -9.82 12.07
C TRP A 6 23.02 -9.02 12.82
N HIS A 7 23.74 -9.64 13.77
CA HIS A 7 24.79 -9.03 14.59
C HIS A 7 26.22 -9.23 14.06
N GLY A 8 26.42 -9.90 12.92
CA GLY A 8 27.74 -10.04 12.27
C GLY A 8 28.04 -8.92 11.28
N GLN A 9 29.33 -8.59 11.05
CA GLN A 9 29.74 -7.79 9.89
C GLN A 9 29.23 -8.48 8.61
N PHE A 10 28.22 -7.91 7.97
CA PHE A 10 27.67 -8.49 6.74
C PHE A 10 28.31 -7.89 5.50
N PRO A 11 28.55 -8.71 4.45
CA PRO A 11 28.99 -8.23 3.15
C PRO A 11 27.78 -7.76 2.31
N PHE A 12 26.91 -6.91 2.87
CA PHE A 12 25.73 -6.38 2.17
C PHE A 12 25.97 -5.02 1.52
N GLU A 13 27.23 -4.56 1.46
CA GLU A 13 27.61 -3.31 0.80
C GLU A 13 27.13 -3.20 -0.67
N TYR A 14 26.69 -4.30 -1.28
CA TYR A 14 26.18 -4.37 -2.67
C TYR A 14 24.79 -5.01 -2.80
N LEU A 15 24.04 -5.18 -1.70
CA LEU A 15 22.75 -5.87 -1.77
C LEU A 15 21.66 -4.97 -2.33
N GLU A 16 21.26 -5.20 -3.60
CA GLU A 16 20.18 -4.44 -4.24
C GLU A 16 18.79 -5.03 -4.04
N ARG A 17 18.69 -6.33 -3.68
CA ARG A 17 17.40 -7.01 -3.47
C ARG A 17 17.42 -7.88 -2.22
N LEU A 18 16.39 -7.74 -1.39
CA LEU A 18 16.17 -8.51 -0.18
C LEU A 18 14.75 -9.08 -0.18
N VAL A 19 14.62 -10.36 0.13
CA VAL A 19 13.34 -11.02 0.41
C VAL A 19 13.40 -11.54 1.84
N VAL A 20 12.44 -11.11 2.67
CA VAL A 20 12.22 -11.61 4.03
C VAL A 20 10.99 -12.49 3.98
N ASP A 21 11.13 -13.75 4.39
CA ASP A 21 10.09 -14.76 4.25
C ASP A 21 9.99 -15.61 5.52
N GLU A 22 8.78 -16.07 5.83
CA GLU A 22 8.46 -16.95 6.98
C GLU A 22 8.99 -16.40 8.33
N CYS A 23 8.80 -15.11 8.59
CA CYS A 23 9.24 -14.47 9.84
C CYS A 23 8.23 -14.68 10.96
N ALA A 24 8.52 -15.63 11.87
CA ALA A 24 7.61 -16.03 12.95
C ALA A 24 7.97 -15.48 14.36
N TYR A 25 8.92 -14.53 14.48
CA TYR A 25 9.50 -14.19 15.79
C TYR A 25 9.75 -12.69 16.06
N PHE A 26 9.47 -11.80 15.11
CA PHE A 26 9.77 -10.38 15.27
C PHE A 26 8.53 -9.54 14.97
N SER A 27 8.23 -8.60 15.87
CA SER A 27 7.21 -7.57 15.67
C SER A 27 7.57 -6.64 14.51
N ASN A 28 8.88 -6.47 14.26
CA ASN A 28 9.43 -5.61 13.21
C ASN A 28 10.15 -6.44 12.15
N ALA A 29 9.87 -6.23 10.86
CA ALA A 29 10.54 -6.97 9.79
C ALA A 29 11.97 -6.46 9.52
N ILE A 30 12.16 -5.14 9.55
CA ILE A 30 13.42 -4.47 9.24
C ILE A 30 13.74 -3.45 10.35
N SER A 31 14.83 -3.65 11.08
CA SER A 31 15.27 -2.71 12.11
C SER A 31 16.23 -1.64 11.59
N SER A 32 16.38 -0.54 12.33
CA SER A 32 17.28 0.55 11.97
C SER A 32 18.74 0.13 11.81
N ASN A 33 19.20 -0.85 12.60
CA ASN A 33 20.56 -1.41 12.49
C ASN A 33 20.85 -2.05 11.13
N VAL A 34 19.81 -2.36 10.38
CA VAL A 34 19.88 -3.09 9.11
C VAL A 34 19.74 -2.11 7.98
N LEU A 35 18.81 -1.16 8.11
CA LEU A 35 18.65 -0.04 7.19
C LEU A 35 19.98 0.69 6.98
N LYS A 36 20.77 0.86 8.06
CA LYS A 36 22.14 1.42 8.04
C LYS A 36 23.17 0.64 7.21
N HIS A 37 22.85 -0.54 6.73
CA HIS A 37 23.74 -1.34 5.89
C HIS A 37 23.11 -1.68 4.54
N LEU A 38 21.90 -1.20 4.28
CA LEU A 38 21.10 -1.48 3.09
C LEU A 38 20.95 -0.24 2.21
N HIS A 39 21.98 0.62 2.18
CA HIS A 39 21.96 1.87 1.41
C HIS A 39 21.83 1.69 -0.10
N LEU A 40 22.14 0.51 -0.64
CA LEU A 40 21.99 0.18 -2.06
C LEU A 40 20.74 -0.68 -2.34
N LEU A 41 19.91 -0.94 -1.33
CA LEU A 41 18.74 -1.80 -1.47
C LEU A 41 17.67 -1.11 -2.30
N LYS A 42 17.48 -1.59 -3.53
CA LYS A 42 16.45 -1.13 -4.45
C LYS A 42 15.13 -1.87 -4.30
N LYS A 43 15.16 -3.13 -3.88
CA LYS A 43 13.96 -3.98 -3.87
C LYS A 43 13.83 -4.75 -2.57
N LEU A 44 12.73 -4.53 -1.87
CA LEU A 44 12.39 -5.25 -0.65
C LEU A 44 11.05 -5.97 -0.85
N ALA A 45 11.04 -7.27 -0.57
CA ALA A 45 9.81 -8.04 -0.41
C ALA A 45 9.76 -8.65 0.99
N VAL A 46 8.64 -8.51 1.68
CA VAL A 46 8.37 -9.19 2.95
C VAL A 46 7.11 -10.02 2.79
N GLU A 47 7.26 -11.33 2.96
CA GLU A 47 6.25 -12.32 2.60
C GLU A 47 5.98 -13.30 3.75
N ARG A 48 4.72 -13.73 3.94
CA ARG A 48 4.34 -14.83 4.83
C ARG A 48 4.87 -14.68 6.27
N CYS A 49 4.77 -13.48 6.84
CA CYS A 49 5.23 -13.20 8.19
C CYS A 49 4.04 -12.94 9.12
N ASP A 50 3.69 -13.94 9.92
CA ASP A 50 2.49 -13.94 10.77
C ASP A 50 2.64 -13.15 12.09
N SER A 51 3.82 -12.62 12.38
CA SER A 51 4.10 -11.90 13.64
C SER A 51 4.54 -10.45 13.44
N VAL A 52 4.68 -10.00 12.19
CA VAL A 52 5.12 -8.64 11.88
C VAL A 52 3.92 -7.71 12.05
N GLU A 53 4.02 -6.77 13.00
CA GLU A 53 3.03 -5.72 13.25
C GLU A 53 3.45 -4.40 12.60
N GLU A 54 4.77 -4.17 12.52
CA GLU A 54 5.38 -2.99 11.93
C GLU A 54 6.46 -3.41 10.92
N LEU A 55 6.53 -2.82 9.72
CA LEU A 55 7.59 -3.24 8.79
C LEU A 55 8.95 -2.65 9.16
N PHE A 56 9.00 -1.33 9.30
CA PHE A 56 10.23 -0.58 9.53
C PHE A 56 10.27 0.03 10.93
N GLU A 57 11.34 -0.28 11.66
CA GLU A 57 11.66 0.36 12.93
C GLU A 57 12.62 1.53 12.68
N LEU A 58 12.07 2.74 12.54
CA LEU A 58 12.84 3.94 12.16
C LEU A 58 13.53 4.62 13.37
N GLU A 59 13.70 3.95 14.50
CA GLU A 59 14.39 4.52 15.68
C GLU A 59 15.91 4.55 15.51
N GLY A 60 16.51 5.73 15.68
CA GLY A 60 17.97 5.91 15.67
C GLY A 60 18.62 6.00 14.29
N LEU A 61 17.84 6.24 13.23
CA LEU A 61 18.33 6.62 11.90
C LEU A 61 18.53 8.14 11.81
N ASN A 62 19.51 8.58 11.03
CA ASN A 62 19.73 10.00 10.74
C ASN A 62 19.07 10.38 9.41
N ALA A 63 18.60 11.61 9.28
CA ALA A 63 17.95 12.13 8.07
C ALA A 63 18.83 12.12 6.80
N ASP A 64 20.13 11.86 6.93
CA ASP A 64 21.11 11.81 5.84
C ASP A 64 21.34 10.39 5.31
N GLU A 65 20.69 9.39 5.91
CA GLU A 65 20.71 8.00 5.44
C GLU A 65 19.67 7.83 4.33
N GLY A 66 19.95 8.40 3.15
CA GLY A 66 19.09 8.32 1.97
C GLY A 66 18.78 6.87 1.59
N ASP A 67 17.50 6.57 1.40
CA ASP A 67 17.06 5.29 0.86
C ASP A 67 17.27 5.25 -0.67
N SER A 68 17.57 4.07 -1.19
CA SER A 68 17.58 3.79 -2.63
C SER A 68 16.44 2.86 -3.04
N LEU A 69 15.44 2.70 -2.16
CA LEU A 69 14.38 1.71 -2.31
C LEU A 69 13.45 2.14 -3.43
N GLU A 70 13.42 1.36 -4.51
CA GLU A 70 12.61 1.58 -5.71
C GLU A 70 11.32 0.74 -5.69
N GLU A 71 11.36 -0.46 -5.09
CA GLU A 71 10.22 -1.38 -5.01
C GLU A 71 10.03 -1.95 -3.60
N LEU A 72 8.81 -1.85 -3.09
CA LEU A 72 8.39 -2.47 -1.84
C LEU A 72 7.19 -3.39 -2.07
N ARG A 73 7.31 -4.65 -1.63
CA ARG A 73 6.23 -5.65 -1.69
C ARG A 73 5.97 -6.22 -0.30
N LEU A 74 4.70 -6.21 0.09
CA LEU A 74 4.19 -6.69 1.37
C LEU A 74 3.11 -7.72 1.06
N ILE A 75 3.37 -8.99 1.35
CA ILE A 75 2.49 -10.09 0.91
C ILE A 75 2.23 -11.03 2.08
N ASP A 76 0.97 -11.36 2.34
CA ASP A 76 0.59 -12.32 3.38
C ASP A 76 1.17 -11.94 4.76
N LEU A 77 0.88 -10.71 5.21
CA LEU A 77 1.30 -10.18 6.50
C LEU A 77 0.05 -9.94 7.36
N PRO A 78 -0.57 -10.99 7.93
CA PRO A 78 -1.89 -10.89 8.52
C PRO A 78 -1.94 -9.96 9.75
N THR A 79 -0.83 -9.83 10.49
CA THR A 79 -0.73 -9.00 11.69
C THR A 79 -0.24 -7.58 11.44
N LEU A 80 0.16 -7.23 10.20
CA LEU A 80 0.74 -5.92 9.91
C LEU A 80 -0.30 -4.81 10.15
N VAL A 81 -0.02 -3.95 11.12
CA VAL A 81 -0.88 -2.81 11.51
C VAL A 81 -0.37 -1.52 10.87
N HIS A 82 0.95 -1.39 10.75
CA HIS A 82 1.58 -0.23 10.14
C HIS A 82 2.72 -0.64 9.23
N VAL A 83 2.78 -0.09 8.02
CA VAL A 83 3.97 -0.23 7.17
C VAL A 83 5.17 0.48 7.82
N TRP A 84 4.92 1.58 8.52
CA TRP A 84 5.95 2.41 9.15
C TRP A 84 5.59 2.62 10.62
N ASN A 85 6.53 2.39 11.55
CA ASN A 85 6.23 2.52 12.98
C ASN A 85 5.99 3.97 13.47
N LYS A 86 6.34 4.95 12.64
CA LYS A 86 6.09 6.39 12.85
C LYS A 86 6.17 7.10 11.51
N ASP A 87 5.58 8.29 11.43
CA ASP A 87 5.84 9.20 10.31
C ASP A 87 7.35 9.41 10.19
N PRO A 88 7.97 9.09 9.05
CA PRO A 88 9.38 9.30 8.88
C PRO A 88 9.79 10.76 9.12
N GLN A 89 8.94 11.79 8.98
CA GLN A 89 9.33 13.21 9.23
C GLN A 89 10.71 13.60 8.65
N GLY A 90 11.05 13.09 7.47
CA GLY A 90 12.36 13.31 6.85
C GLY A 90 13.53 12.47 7.38
N ILE A 91 13.29 11.53 8.30
CA ILE A 91 14.24 10.47 8.71
C ILE A 91 14.53 9.53 7.53
N MET A 92 13.51 9.27 6.69
CA MET A 92 13.62 8.48 5.46
C MET A 92 12.56 8.98 4.48
N SER A 93 12.95 9.41 3.28
CA SER A 93 12.04 10.14 2.39
C SER A 93 11.27 9.22 1.42
N PHE A 94 11.72 7.98 1.24
CA PHE A 94 11.24 7.01 0.25
C PHE A 94 11.04 7.62 -1.13
N GLU A 95 11.79 8.69 -1.43
CA GLU A 95 11.60 9.49 -2.64
C GLU A 95 11.84 8.64 -3.88
N ASN A 96 12.71 7.63 -3.80
CA ASN A 96 13.05 6.74 -4.91
C ASN A 96 12.00 5.64 -5.14
N LEU A 97 11.02 5.47 -4.25
CA LEU A 97 10.03 4.41 -4.36
C LEU A 97 9.15 4.63 -5.58
N THR A 98 9.16 3.68 -6.51
CA THR A 98 8.39 3.71 -7.76
C THR A 98 7.21 2.74 -7.74
N LEU A 99 7.31 1.66 -6.95
CA LEU A 99 6.27 0.64 -6.83
C LEU A 99 6.04 0.25 -5.37
N LEU A 100 4.77 0.27 -4.96
CA LEU A 100 4.30 -0.34 -3.72
C LEU A 100 3.21 -1.37 -4.03
N GLN A 101 3.42 -2.61 -3.60
CA GLN A 101 2.40 -3.66 -3.57
C GLN A 101 2.12 -4.09 -2.13
N VAL A 102 0.85 -4.06 -1.75
CA VAL A 102 0.35 -4.54 -0.46
C VAL A 102 -0.75 -5.56 -0.71
N GLU A 103 -0.53 -6.81 -0.32
CA GLU A 103 -1.42 -7.91 -0.62
C GLU A 103 -1.66 -8.79 0.62
N ASN A 104 -2.94 -9.03 0.91
CA ASN A 104 -3.37 -9.91 2.00
C ASN A 104 -2.82 -9.50 3.40
N CYS A 105 -2.73 -8.19 3.65
CA CYS A 105 -2.38 -7.63 4.95
C CYS A 105 -3.66 -7.25 5.72
N SER A 106 -4.21 -8.20 6.47
CA SER A 106 -5.58 -8.09 7.00
C SER A 106 -5.73 -7.12 8.18
N SER A 107 -4.67 -6.82 8.93
CA SER A 107 -4.70 -5.87 10.06
C SER A 107 -4.47 -4.41 9.67
N LEU A 108 -4.05 -4.12 8.43
CA LEU A 108 -3.83 -2.75 7.97
C LEU A 108 -5.16 -1.99 7.87
N THR A 109 -5.22 -0.80 8.46
CA THR A 109 -6.38 0.11 8.38
C THR A 109 -6.22 1.21 7.33
N ASN A 110 -4.98 1.53 6.98
CA ASN A 110 -4.60 2.49 5.96
C ASN A 110 -3.22 2.14 5.38
N ILE A 111 -2.86 2.72 4.23
CA ILE A 111 -1.56 2.49 3.59
C ILE A 111 -0.58 3.63 3.91
N PHE A 112 -1.09 4.87 3.84
CA PHE A 112 -0.27 6.07 4.06
C PHE A 112 -0.96 7.01 5.04
N THR A 113 -0.14 7.83 5.71
CA THR A 113 -0.58 9.13 6.20
C THR A 113 -0.37 10.19 5.12
N LEU A 114 -0.95 11.37 5.30
CA LEU A 114 -0.83 12.47 4.34
C LEU A 114 0.63 12.93 4.18
N SER A 115 1.35 13.07 5.29
CA SER A 115 2.78 13.43 5.29
C SER A 115 3.60 12.46 4.45
N MET A 116 3.42 11.15 4.68
CA MET A 116 4.10 10.09 3.92
C MET A 116 3.79 10.16 2.42
N ALA A 117 2.50 10.27 2.08
CA ALA A 117 2.08 10.31 0.68
C ALA A 117 2.61 11.56 -0.05
N SER A 118 2.86 12.66 0.67
CA SER A 118 3.46 13.89 0.13
C SER A 118 4.96 13.73 -0.18
N GLY A 119 5.69 12.90 0.57
CA GLY A 119 7.12 12.62 0.34
C GLY A 119 7.40 11.65 -0.82
N LEU A 120 6.42 10.83 -1.21
CA LEU A 120 6.55 9.79 -2.24
C LEU A 120 6.44 10.35 -3.66
N VAL A 121 7.38 11.23 -4.03
CA VAL A 121 7.32 12.00 -5.28
C VAL A 121 7.54 11.19 -6.55
N ASN A 122 8.28 10.07 -6.49
CA ASN A 122 8.53 9.20 -7.64
C ASN A 122 7.65 7.94 -7.67
N LEU A 123 6.66 7.81 -6.78
CA LEU A 123 5.77 6.64 -6.77
C LEU A 123 4.90 6.62 -8.04
N GLN A 124 5.01 5.56 -8.83
CA GLN A 124 4.34 5.39 -10.13
C GLN A 124 3.22 4.36 -10.07
N HIS A 125 3.39 3.32 -9.26
CA HIS A 125 2.48 2.18 -9.20
C HIS A 125 2.12 1.83 -7.76
N LEU A 126 0.82 1.83 -7.46
CA LEU A 126 0.27 1.40 -6.18
C LEU A 126 -0.70 0.24 -6.41
N GLU A 127 -0.47 -0.88 -5.74
CA GLU A 127 -1.37 -2.03 -5.72
C GLU A 127 -1.75 -2.37 -4.28
N VAL A 128 -3.05 -2.37 -3.96
CA VAL A 128 -3.57 -2.78 -2.66
C VAL A 128 -4.64 -3.84 -2.88
N LYS A 129 -4.37 -5.06 -2.42
CA LYS A 129 -5.17 -6.25 -2.73
C LYS A 129 -5.53 -7.02 -1.47
N ARG A 130 -6.79 -7.44 -1.34
CA ARG A 130 -7.24 -8.37 -0.28
C ARG A 130 -6.91 -7.91 1.16
N CYS A 131 -6.84 -6.61 1.40
CA CYS A 131 -6.60 -6.03 2.72
C CYS A 131 -7.94 -5.65 3.35
N ASN A 132 -8.42 -6.48 4.28
CA ASN A 132 -9.83 -6.45 4.70
C ASN A 132 -10.22 -5.22 5.54
N LEU A 133 -9.30 -4.70 6.36
CA LEU A 133 -9.58 -3.59 7.27
C LEU A 133 -9.19 -2.22 6.72
N VAL A 134 -8.61 -2.15 5.52
CA VAL A 134 -8.26 -0.87 4.89
C VAL A 134 -9.55 -0.11 4.60
N ASP A 135 -9.78 0.96 5.34
CA ASP A 135 -10.93 1.85 5.20
C ASP A 135 -10.59 3.05 4.28
N HIS A 136 -9.34 3.52 4.37
CA HIS A 136 -8.80 4.63 3.60
C HIS A 136 -7.43 4.27 3.04
N VAL A 137 -7.10 4.67 1.80
CA VAL A 137 -5.72 4.50 1.32
C VAL A 137 -4.80 5.49 2.03
N ILE A 138 -5.22 6.75 2.15
CA ILE A 138 -4.50 7.84 2.81
C ILE A 138 -5.36 8.42 3.93
N ILE A 139 -4.77 8.60 5.11
CA ILE A 139 -5.40 9.31 6.24
C ILE A 139 -4.79 10.71 6.43
N LYS A 140 -5.64 11.72 6.67
CA LYS A 140 -5.20 13.07 7.06
C LYS A 140 -4.85 13.07 8.56
N GLU A 141 -3.62 13.45 8.88
CA GLU A 141 -3.17 13.69 10.25
C GLU A 141 -3.69 15.04 10.74
N ALA A 142 -3.98 15.18 12.03
CA ALA A 142 -4.67 16.35 12.58
C ALA A 142 -3.91 17.68 12.40
N GLU A 143 -2.58 17.63 12.33
CA GLU A 143 -1.70 18.80 12.24
C GLU A 143 -1.15 19.01 10.82
N GLU A 144 -1.39 18.07 9.90
CA GLU A 144 -0.81 18.10 8.56
C GLU A 144 -1.76 18.78 7.58
N GLU A 145 -1.29 19.85 6.97
CA GLU A 145 -2.01 20.54 5.90
C GLU A 145 -1.48 20.15 4.54
N ILE A 146 -2.41 19.94 3.62
CA ILE A 146 -2.06 19.71 2.23
C ILE A 146 -1.39 20.99 1.68
N GLY A 147 -0.29 20.82 0.93
CA GLY A 147 0.37 21.91 0.23
C GLY A 147 -0.60 22.74 -0.65
N LYS A 148 -0.26 24.00 -0.93
CA LYS A 148 -1.16 24.98 -1.58
C LYS A 148 -1.78 24.53 -2.91
N ASP A 149 -1.17 23.58 -3.62
CA ASP A 149 -1.65 23.06 -4.90
C ASP A 149 -2.45 21.75 -4.78
N ASN A 150 -2.51 21.18 -3.58
CA ASN A 150 -3.09 19.88 -3.28
C ASN A 150 -2.51 18.70 -4.07
N THR A 151 -1.29 18.84 -4.57
CA THR A 151 -0.62 17.78 -5.32
C THR A 151 -0.09 16.70 -4.40
N ILE A 152 -0.39 15.45 -4.73
CA ILE A 152 0.17 14.27 -4.08
C ILE A 152 0.53 13.23 -5.13
N PHE A 153 1.57 12.45 -4.86
CA PHE A 153 2.13 11.49 -5.81
C PHE A 153 2.27 12.05 -7.25
N PRO A 154 3.10 13.08 -7.46
CA PRO A 154 3.20 13.76 -8.75
C PRO A 154 3.55 12.82 -9.93
N SER A 155 4.21 11.70 -9.65
CA SER A 155 4.59 10.70 -10.66
C SER A 155 3.62 9.50 -10.78
N MET A 156 2.53 9.47 -10.02
CA MET A 156 1.59 8.34 -9.99
C MET A 156 1.00 8.09 -11.37
N GLN A 157 1.12 6.86 -11.87
CA GLN A 157 0.59 6.47 -13.17
C GLN A 157 -0.60 5.53 -13.04
N SER A 158 -0.54 4.60 -12.08
CA SER A 158 -1.54 3.54 -11.92
C SER A 158 -1.81 3.21 -10.47
N ILE A 159 -3.10 3.14 -10.13
CA ILE A 159 -3.58 2.68 -8.83
C ILE A 159 -4.48 1.47 -9.06
N ILE A 160 -4.21 0.36 -8.38
CA ILE A 160 -5.03 -0.86 -8.38
C ILE A 160 -5.50 -1.15 -6.97
N LEU A 161 -6.82 -1.19 -6.78
CA LEU A 161 -7.49 -1.47 -5.52
C LEU A 161 -8.40 -2.68 -5.72
N GLU A 162 -8.07 -3.81 -5.12
CA GLU A 162 -8.80 -5.05 -5.35
C GLU A 162 -9.21 -5.74 -4.04
N CYS A 163 -10.48 -6.17 -3.97
CA CYS A 163 -11.02 -6.94 -2.85
C CYS A 163 -10.80 -6.25 -1.50
N LEU A 164 -11.15 -4.97 -1.42
CA LEU A 164 -11.05 -4.15 -0.20
C LEU A 164 -12.46 -3.90 0.33
N PRO A 165 -13.03 -4.80 1.15
CA PRO A 165 -14.43 -4.75 1.56
C PRO A 165 -14.78 -3.52 2.42
N CYS A 166 -13.84 -3.04 3.23
CA CYS A 166 -14.05 -1.87 4.09
C CYS A 166 -13.73 -0.53 3.41
N LEU A 167 -12.96 -0.53 2.31
CA LEU A 167 -12.47 0.71 1.68
C LEU A 167 -13.63 1.65 1.33
N SER A 168 -13.76 2.74 2.08
CA SER A 168 -14.83 3.72 1.94
C SER A 168 -14.41 4.90 1.07
N SER A 169 -13.14 5.33 1.10
CA SER A 169 -12.64 6.39 0.22
C SER A 169 -11.13 6.27 -0.01
N PHE A 170 -10.61 6.94 -1.05
CA PHE A 170 -9.17 6.99 -1.27
C PHE A 170 -8.44 7.83 -0.21
N TYR A 171 -9.06 8.91 0.24
CA TYR A 171 -8.49 9.87 1.18
C TYR A 171 -9.52 10.28 2.24
N SER A 172 -9.11 10.31 3.51
CA SER A 172 -10.03 10.46 4.65
C SER A 172 -10.57 11.87 4.88
N ALA A 173 -10.05 12.89 4.19
CA ALA A 173 -10.57 14.26 4.29
C ALA A 173 -11.30 14.69 3.01
N SER A 174 -12.00 15.82 3.10
CA SER A 174 -12.81 16.36 2.00
C SER A 174 -12.02 17.18 0.97
N ASP A 175 -10.74 17.45 1.24
CA ASP A 175 -9.88 18.18 0.31
C ASP A 175 -9.69 17.39 -0.99
N VAL A 176 -9.70 18.08 -2.13
CA VAL A 176 -9.50 17.45 -3.44
C VAL A 176 -8.01 17.26 -3.69
N LEU A 177 -7.55 16.02 -3.70
CA LEU A 177 -6.18 15.65 -4.07
C LEU A 177 -5.97 15.72 -5.58
N LYS A 178 -4.81 16.21 -6.02
CA LYS A 178 -4.40 16.23 -7.42
C LYS A 178 -3.28 15.23 -7.66
N LEU A 179 -3.51 14.31 -8.60
CA LEU A 179 -2.52 13.34 -9.07
C LEU A 179 -2.23 13.63 -10.56
N PRO A 180 -1.30 14.55 -10.88
CA PRO A 180 -1.17 15.15 -12.20
C PRO A 180 -0.76 14.16 -13.31
N SER A 181 -0.06 13.07 -12.97
CA SER A 181 0.42 12.07 -13.94
C SER A 181 -0.47 10.83 -14.05
N LEU A 182 -1.61 10.81 -13.33
CA LEU A 182 -2.43 9.62 -13.18
C LEU A 182 -3.09 9.23 -14.51
N LYS A 183 -2.77 8.03 -15.00
CA LYS A 183 -3.29 7.49 -16.25
C LYS A 183 -4.51 6.60 -16.02
N GLY A 184 -4.51 5.85 -14.93
CA GLY A 184 -5.53 4.84 -14.65
C GLY A 184 -5.74 4.55 -13.17
N ILE A 185 -7.00 4.42 -12.76
CA ILE A 185 -7.38 3.77 -11.50
C ILE A 185 -8.23 2.56 -11.83
N GLU A 186 -7.90 1.42 -11.22
CA GLU A 186 -8.67 0.20 -11.26
C GLU A 186 -9.19 -0.14 -9.87
N ILE A 187 -10.51 -0.29 -9.76
CA ILE A 187 -11.19 -0.71 -8.52
C ILE A 187 -11.99 -1.98 -8.82
N VAL A 188 -11.69 -3.08 -8.13
CA VAL A 188 -12.33 -4.39 -8.35
C VAL A 188 -12.76 -5.02 -7.04
N GLY A 189 -14.06 -5.20 -6.83
CA GLY A 189 -14.56 -5.87 -5.63
C GLY A 189 -14.35 -5.04 -4.36
N CYS A 190 -14.56 -3.73 -4.45
CA CYS A 190 -14.50 -2.78 -3.33
C CYS A 190 -15.90 -2.19 -3.14
N PRO A 191 -16.82 -2.90 -2.45
CA PRO A 191 -18.26 -2.62 -2.48
C PRO A 191 -18.62 -1.22 -1.96
N ASN A 192 -17.96 -0.71 -0.92
CA ASN A 192 -18.24 0.61 -0.37
C ASN A 192 -17.88 1.73 -1.36
N MET A 193 -16.72 1.62 -2.02
CA MET A 193 -16.30 2.54 -3.10
C MET A 193 -17.18 2.43 -4.36
N GLU A 194 -17.58 1.20 -4.75
CA GLU A 194 -18.49 0.98 -5.88
C GLU A 194 -19.86 1.64 -5.65
N LEU A 195 -20.36 1.64 -4.41
CA LEU A 195 -21.59 2.33 -4.04
C LEU A 195 -21.46 3.86 -4.18
N LEU A 196 -20.35 4.46 -3.71
CA LEU A 196 -20.12 5.90 -3.84
C LEU A 196 -19.99 6.35 -5.30
N ALA A 197 -19.21 5.61 -6.09
CA ALA A 197 -19.07 5.83 -7.51
C ALA A 197 -20.43 5.77 -8.23
N SER A 198 -21.26 4.79 -7.89
CA SER A 198 -22.60 4.64 -8.47
C SER A 198 -23.54 5.80 -8.12
N LYS A 199 -23.49 6.33 -6.89
CA LYS A 199 -24.27 7.51 -6.47
C LYS A 199 -23.85 8.75 -7.23
N PHE A 200 -22.54 8.98 -7.35
CA PHE A 200 -21.99 10.14 -8.09
C PHE A 200 -22.42 10.14 -9.57
N CYS A 201 -22.46 8.97 -10.22
CA CYS A 201 -22.93 8.86 -11.60
C CYS A 201 -24.42 9.11 -11.78
N GLN A 202 -25.26 8.71 -10.81
CA GLN A 202 -26.70 9.03 -10.85
C GLN A 202 -26.96 10.53 -10.74
N GLU A 203 -26.08 11.25 -10.03
CA GLU A 203 -26.19 12.69 -9.83
C GLU A 203 -25.64 13.52 -11.02
N GLN A 204 -24.76 12.94 -11.86
CA GLN A 204 -24.10 13.64 -12.97
C GLN A 204 -24.42 13.11 -14.38
N ASP A 205 -25.29 12.11 -14.53
CA ASP A 205 -25.66 11.52 -15.84
C ASP A 205 -24.46 11.00 -16.68
N LEU A 206 -23.38 10.55 -16.01
CA LEU A 206 -22.16 10.05 -16.64
C LEU A 206 -22.17 8.52 -16.80
N SER A 207 -21.74 8.00 -17.95
CA SER A 207 -21.59 6.55 -18.19
C SER A 207 -20.20 6.03 -17.76
N MET A 208 -20.15 5.19 -16.72
CA MET A 208 -18.94 4.42 -16.40
C MET A 208 -18.72 3.29 -17.42
N ILE A 209 -17.47 3.05 -17.82
CA ILE A 209 -17.09 1.80 -18.47
C ILE A 209 -16.75 0.80 -17.36
N ALA A 210 -17.75 0.02 -16.94
CA ALA A 210 -17.53 -1.14 -16.09
C ALA A 210 -17.09 -2.31 -16.98
N GLU A 211 -15.78 -2.46 -17.21
CA GLU A 211 -15.25 -3.61 -17.95
C GLU A 211 -15.18 -4.84 -17.02
N GLY A 212 -16.28 -5.60 -16.94
CA GLY A 212 -16.27 -6.87 -16.22
C GLY A 212 -15.39 -7.90 -16.95
N ASN A 213 -14.18 -8.15 -16.44
CA ASN A 213 -13.48 -9.40 -16.75
C ASN A 213 -13.88 -10.46 -15.72
N GLU A 214 -14.37 -11.59 -16.21
CA GLU A 214 -14.76 -12.75 -15.43
C GLU A 214 -13.53 -13.48 -14.88
N GLU A 215 -13.02 -13.08 -13.72
CA GLU A 215 -12.08 -13.93 -12.99
C GLU A 215 -12.84 -14.79 -11.98
N ARG A 216 -12.88 -16.10 -12.25
CA ARG A 216 -13.42 -17.13 -11.37
C ARG A 216 -12.48 -17.27 -10.18
N ILE A 217 -12.89 -16.80 -9.01
CA ILE A 217 -12.27 -17.26 -7.76
C ILE A 217 -12.97 -18.56 -7.40
N HIS A 218 -12.21 -19.65 -7.41
CA HIS A 218 -12.60 -20.85 -6.68
C HIS A 218 -12.42 -20.53 -5.19
N GLU A 219 -13.52 -20.31 -4.47
CA GLU A 219 -13.52 -20.53 -3.02
C GLU A 219 -13.19 -22.02 -2.82
N GLU A 220 -12.08 -22.32 -2.14
CA GLU A 220 -11.84 -23.68 -1.66
C GLU A 220 -12.89 -23.99 -0.58
N ASP A 221 -13.97 -24.62 -1.03
CA ASP A 221 -15.07 -25.11 -0.21
C ASP A 221 -14.55 -26.07 0.87
N SER A 222 -14.69 -25.69 2.14
CA SER A 222 -14.97 -26.66 3.20
C SER A 222 -16.50 -26.76 3.34
N ASN A 223 -17.03 -27.81 2.71
CA ASN A 223 -18.43 -28.23 2.61
C ASN A 223 -19.41 -27.74 3.71
N ILE A 224 -20.52 -27.10 3.31
CA ILE A 224 -21.91 -27.63 3.40
C ILE A 224 -22.87 -26.68 2.64
N SER A 225 -23.74 -27.32 1.86
CA SER A 225 -24.66 -26.80 0.84
C SER A 225 -25.67 -25.71 1.29
N ILE A 226 -25.88 -24.71 0.42
CA ILE A 226 -27.12 -24.35 -0.33
C ILE A 226 -27.10 -22.83 -0.59
N GLY A 227 -26.94 -22.44 -1.87
CA GLY A 227 -27.36 -21.12 -2.37
C GLY A 227 -26.38 -19.96 -2.17
N GLY A 228 -25.10 -20.14 -2.47
CA GLY A 228 -24.16 -19.02 -2.58
C GLY A 228 -24.55 -18.12 -3.76
N LYS A 229 -25.04 -16.90 -3.47
CA LYS A 229 -25.13 -15.85 -4.50
C LYS A 229 -23.72 -15.57 -5.00
N ILE A 230 -23.44 -15.92 -6.25
CA ILE A 230 -22.22 -15.52 -6.95
C ILE A 230 -22.16 -13.98 -6.90
N LYS A 231 -21.29 -13.43 -6.04
CA LYS A 231 -21.04 -11.99 -5.99
C LYS A 231 -20.19 -11.65 -7.22
N LYS A 232 -20.82 -11.05 -8.24
CA LYS A 232 -20.13 -10.55 -9.43
C LYS A 232 -19.20 -9.41 -9.02
N LYS A 233 -17.89 -9.54 -9.25
CA LYS A 233 -16.95 -8.42 -9.10
C LYS A 233 -17.21 -7.42 -10.23
N LYS A 234 -17.46 -6.16 -9.88
CA LYS A 234 -17.54 -5.06 -10.84
C LYS A 234 -16.17 -4.39 -10.88
N ARG A 235 -15.61 -4.20 -12.07
CA ARG A 235 -14.36 -3.46 -12.28
C ARG A 235 -14.74 -2.04 -12.70
N MET A 236 -14.23 -1.05 -12.00
CA MET A 236 -14.31 0.35 -12.41
C MET A 236 -12.95 0.80 -12.88
N ARG A 237 -12.89 1.38 -14.09
CA ARG A 237 -11.70 2.04 -14.61
C ARG A 237 -11.96 3.54 -14.74
N PHE A 238 -11.04 4.34 -14.22
CA PHE A 238 -11.02 5.78 -14.44
C PHE A 238 -9.76 6.10 -15.24
N ALA A 239 -9.93 6.78 -16.38
CA ALA A 239 -8.82 7.33 -17.16
C ALA A 239 -8.97 8.85 -17.20
N SER A 240 -7.85 9.57 -17.10
CA SER A 240 -7.84 11.01 -17.34
C SER A 240 -8.22 11.28 -18.81
N ALA A 241 -9.17 12.18 -19.05
CA ALA A 241 -9.39 12.70 -20.39
C ALA A 241 -8.25 13.70 -20.68
N ASN A 242 -7.37 13.33 -21.61
CA ASN A 242 -6.28 14.18 -22.10
C ASN A 242 -6.77 15.57 -22.53
#